data_AF-A0A812Y7P0-F1
#
_entry.id   AF-A0A812Y7P0-F1
#
_cell.length_a   1.000
_cell.length_b   1.000
_cell.length_c   1.000
_cell.angle_alpha   90.00
_cell.angle_beta   90.00
_cell.angle_gamma   90.00
#
_symmetry.space_group_name_H-M   'P 1'
#
loop_
_entity.id
_entity.type
_entity.pdbx_description
1 polymer ?
#
loop_
_entity_poly.entity_id
_entity_poly.type
_entity_poly.pdbx_seq_one_letter_code
_entity_poly.pdbx_strand_id
1 'polypeptide(L)'
;LRIEVRAPTGTELVRVSQLSQRTNQMNSTQLRLASETAVADWLAGDGQWILATWVSDRFGDYGLVCCAFCADLAEAVVVQCLCMSCRVLHRGVEEATLRHVAVKALSAGYQE
;
A
#
# COMPACT_ATOMS: atom_id res chain seq x y z
N LEU A 1 -6.86 -8.04 -16.15
CA LEU A 1 -6.24 -7.97 -14.81
C LEU A 1 -7.35 -7.62 -13.83
N ARG A 2 -7.49 -8.32 -12.72
CA ARG A 2 -8.40 -7.93 -11.63
C ARG A 2 -7.55 -7.34 -10.52
N ILE A 3 -7.90 -6.14 -10.07
CA ILE A 3 -7.20 -5.41 -9.03
C ILE A 3 -8.21 -5.11 -7.92
N GLU A 4 -7.85 -5.42 -6.69
CA GLU A 4 -8.59 -5.07 -5.48
C GLU A 4 -7.69 -4.21 -4.59
N VAL A 5 -8.20 -3.09 -4.09
CA VAL A 5 -7.46 -2.17 -3.22
C VAL A 5 -8.27 -1.93 -1.95
N ARG A 6 -7.68 -2.19 -0.78
CA ARG A 6 -8.32 -2.00 0.53
C ARG A 6 -7.30 -1.93 1.67
N ALA A 7 -7.77 -1.60 2.87
CA ALA A 7 -6.95 -1.72 4.07
C ALA A 7 -6.59 -3.20 4.31
N PRO A 8 -5.31 -3.51 4.65
CA PRO A 8 -4.92 -4.85 5.08
C PRO A 8 -5.38 -5.11 6.53
N THR A 9 -5.70 -6.36 6.84
CA THR A 9 -6.25 -6.80 8.12
C THR A 9 -5.62 -8.11 8.57
N GLY A 10 -5.55 -8.33 9.89
CA GLY A 10 -5.11 -9.60 10.49
C GLY A 10 -3.82 -10.16 9.88
N THR A 11 -3.89 -11.35 9.30
CA THR A 11 -2.75 -12.08 8.73
C THR A 11 -2.13 -11.40 7.50
N GLU A 12 -2.81 -10.43 6.89
CA GLU A 12 -2.31 -9.69 5.73
C GLU A 12 -1.15 -8.77 6.10
N LEU A 13 -1.06 -8.35 7.38
CA LEU A 13 0.05 -7.53 7.88
C LEU A 13 1.40 -8.25 7.78
N VAL A 14 1.42 -9.58 7.93
CA VAL A 14 2.61 -10.40 7.66
C VAL A 14 3.10 -10.19 6.23
N ARG A 15 2.17 -10.15 5.28
CA ARG A 15 2.49 -10.00 3.86
C ARG A 15 2.93 -8.58 3.52
N VAL A 16 2.34 -7.55 4.15
CA VAL A 16 2.79 -6.15 4.07
C VAL A 16 4.23 -6.03 4.57
N SER A 17 4.54 -6.61 5.73
CA SER A 17 5.89 -6.63 6.29
C SER A 17 6.90 -7.28 5.33
N GLN A 18 6.59 -8.47 4.80
CA GLN A 18 7.43 -9.15 3.81
C GLN A 18 7.67 -8.31 2.56
N LEU A 19 6.64 -7.62 2.06
CA LEU A 19 6.76 -6.77 0.88
C LEU A 19 7.69 -5.59 1.16
N SER A 20 7.56 -4.92 2.31
CA SER A 20 8.44 -3.82 2.72
C SER A 20 9.91 -4.24 2.84
N GLN A 21 10.17 -5.46 3.34
CA GLN A 21 11.52 -5.96 3.56
C GLN A 21 12.20 -6.45 2.28
N ARG A 22 11.46 -7.11 1.39
CA ARG A 22 12.03 -7.77 0.21
C ARG A 22 12.11 -6.88 -1.02
N THR A 23 11.42 -5.75 -1.00
CA THR A 23 11.36 -4.83 -2.13
C THR A 23 12.39 -3.73 -1.96
N ASN A 24 13.40 -3.70 -2.84
CA ASN A 24 14.46 -2.69 -2.81
C ASN A 24 14.26 -1.60 -3.87
N GLN A 25 14.19 -1.98 -5.16
CA GLN A 25 14.07 -0.99 -6.25
C GLN A 25 12.69 -0.32 -6.31
N MET A 26 11.66 -1.02 -5.83
CA MET A 26 10.27 -0.56 -5.87
C MET A 26 9.76 -0.24 -4.46
N ASN A 27 10.61 0.31 -3.61
CA ASN A 27 10.25 0.84 -2.29
C ASN A 27 10.76 2.28 -2.24
N SER A 28 9.85 3.25 -2.34
CA SER A 28 10.19 4.66 -2.62
C SER A 28 11.06 5.31 -1.54
N THR A 29 10.99 4.83 -0.29
CA THR A 29 11.74 5.38 0.85
C THR A 29 12.62 4.37 1.56
N GLN A 30 12.64 3.12 1.07
CA GLN A 30 13.27 1.98 1.74
C GLN A 30 12.72 1.73 3.16
N LEU A 31 11.44 2.07 3.40
CA LEU A 31 10.77 1.73 4.65
C LEU A 31 10.75 0.21 4.83
N ARG A 32 11.27 -0.28 5.96
CA ARG A 32 11.34 -1.71 6.29
C ARG A 32 10.67 -1.96 7.63
N LEU A 33 9.50 -2.58 7.58
CA LEU A 33 8.76 -2.98 8.78
C LEU A 33 9.04 -4.46 9.04
N ALA A 34 9.82 -4.72 10.11
CA ALA A 34 10.46 -6.02 10.36
C ALA A 34 9.49 -7.16 10.73
N SER A 35 8.25 -6.84 11.10
CA SER A 35 7.24 -7.81 11.53
C SER A 35 5.82 -7.31 11.26
N GLU A 36 4.83 -8.19 11.41
CA GLU A 36 3.42 -7.78 11.43
C GLU A 36 3.12 -6.77 12.55
N THR A 37 3.78 -6.92 13.71
CA THR A 37 3.67 -5.99 14.84
C THR A 37 4.18 -4.60 14.44
N ALA A 38 5.32 -4.50 13.75
CA ALA A 38 5.81 -3.21 13.27
C ALA A 38 4.85 -2.55 12.26
N VAL A 39 4.12 -3.33 11.47
CA VAL A 39 3.07 -2.80 10.59
C VAL A 39 1.84 -2.35 11.39
N ALA A 40 1.45 -3.13 12.41
CA ALA A 40 0.35 -2.77 13.30
C ALA A 40 0.66 -1.50 14.11
N ASP A 41 1.90 -1.37 14.62
CA ASP A 41 2.37 -0.20 15.35
C ASP A 41 2.37 1.04 14.46
N TRP A 42 2.76 0.90 13.18
CA TRP A 42 2.62 1.97 12.19
C TRP A 42 1.13 2.31 11.95
N LEU A 43 0.24 1.32 11.81
CA LEU A 43 -1.20 1.59 11.68
C LEU A 43 -1.84 2.23 12.92
N ALA A 44 -1.20 2.12 14.09
CA ALA A 44 -1.65 2.74 15.32
C ALA A 44 -1.25 4.22 15.44
N GLY A 45 -0.41 4.73 14.53
CA GLY A 45 -0.05 6.14 14.47
C GLY A 45 -1.23 7.02 14.10
N ASP A 46 -1.28 8.23 14.67
CA ASP A 46 -2.36 9.18 14.39
C ASP A 46 -2.34 9.62 12.91
N GLY A 47 -3.50 9.56 12.26
CA GLY A 47 -3.66 9.81 10.83
C GLY A 47 -2.94 8.81 9.91
N GLN A 48 -2.41 7.69 10.41
CA GLN A 48 -1.69 6.71 9.58
C GLN A 48 -2.61 5.61 9.05
N TRP A 49 -2.50 5.31 7.76
CA TRP A 49 -3.27 4.24 7.13
C TRP A 49 -2.56 3.61 5.93
N ILE A 50 -2.86 2.34 5.67
CA ILE A 50 -2.28 1.57 4.57
C ILE A 50 -3.37 1.18 3.59
N LEU A 51 -3.13 1.38 2.29
CA LEU A 51 -3.85 0.67 1.24
C LEU A 51 -2.97 -0.44 0.67
N ALA A 52 -3.44 -1.67 0.76
CA ALA A 52 -2.84 -2.84 0.15
C ALA A 52 -3.59 -3.20 -1.14
N THR A 53 -2.89 -3.82 -2.08
CA THR A 53 -3.41 -4.13 -3.41
C THR A 53 -3.16 -5.58 -3.77
N TRP A 54 -4.25 -6.26 -4.13
CA TRP A 54 -4.28 -7.65 -4.59
C TRP A 54 -4.51 -7.70 -6.09
N VAL A 55 -3.82 -8.62 -6.76
CA VAL A 55 -3.86 -8.73 -8.21
C VAL A 55 -4.02 -10.18 -8.63
N SER A 56 -4.95 -10.44 -9.55
CA SER A 56 -5.12 -11.73 -10.22
C SER A 56 -5.31 -11.56 -11.72
N ASP A 57 -4.96 -12.59 -12.48
CA ASP A 57 -5.23 -12.68 -13.91
C ASP A 57 -5.76 -14.07 -14.31
N ARG A 58 -5.88 -14.33 -15.62
CA ARG A 58 -6.39 -15.61 -16.13
C ARG A 58 -5.46 -16.80 -15.86
N PHE A 59 -4.21 -16.55 -15.49
CA PHE A 59 -3.17 -17.56 -15.27
C PHE A 59 -2.92 -17.82 -13.78
N GLY A 60 -3.37 -16.94 -12.89
CA GLY A 60 -3.34 -17.20 -11.46
C GLY A 60 -3.55 -15.97 -10.59
N ASP A 61 -3.38 -16.19 -9.29
CA ASP A 61 -3.44 -15.15 -8.27
C ASP A 61 -2.02 -14.75 -7.86
N TYR A 62 -1.72 -13.45 -7.92
CA TYR A 62 -0.46 -12.90 -7.45
C TYR A 62 -0.50 -12.53 -5.96
N GLY A 63 -1.70 -12.50 -5.38
CA GLY A 63 -1.97 -12.09 -4.00
C GLY A 63 -1.69 -10.60 -3.79
N LEU A 64 -1.37 -10.25 -2.54
CA LEU A 64 -0.96 -8.90 -2.15
C LEU A 64 0.42 -8.59 -2.75
N VAL A 65 0.45 -7.59 -3.63
CA VAL A 65 1.60 -7.22 -4.45
C VAL A 65 2.01 -5.76 -4.32
N CYS A 66 1.18 -4.88 -3.76
CA CYS A 66 1.53 -3.47 -3.56
C CYS A 66 0.94 -2.92 -2.26
N CYS A 67 1.65 -2.02 -1.60
CA CYS A 67 1.18 -1.26 -0.44
C CYS A 67 1.53 0.23 -0.60
N ALA A 68 0.59 1.11 -0.27
CA ALA A 68 0.80 2.53 -0.06
C ALA A 68 0.62 2.85 1.43
N PHE A 69 1.68 3.37 2.06
CA PHE A 69 1.70 3.85 3.43
C PHE A 69 1.43 5.35 3.39
N CYS A 70 0.30 5.78 3.97
CA CYS A 70 -0.17 7.15 3.88
C CYS A 70 -0.36 7.78 5.27
N ALA A 71 -0.07 9.07 5.38
CA ALA A 71 -0.32 9.85 6.58
C ALA A 71 -1.16 11.08 6.23
N ASP A 72 -2.23 11.27 6.98
CA ASP A 72 -3.05 12.47 6.93
C ASP A 72 -2.30 13.61 7.64
N LEU A 73 -2.06 14.71 6.93
CA LEU A 73 -1.54 15.97 7.48
C LEU A 73 -2.64 17.04 7.48
N ALA A 74 -2.34 18.22 8.00
CA ALA A 74 -3.30 19.31 8.12
C ALA A 74 -3.96 19.71 6.77
N GLU A 75 -3.18 19.73 5.69
CA GLU A 75 -3.63 20.23 4.38
C GLU A 75 -3.51 19.21 3.24
N ALA A 76 -2.89 18.05 3.48
CA ALA A 76 -2.68 17.04 2.46
C ALA A 76 -2.59 15.62 3.03
N VAL A 77 -2.78 14.63 2.17
CA VAL A 77 -2.38 13.25 2.43
C VAL A 77 -0.99 13.03 1.84
N VAL A 78 -0.07 12.50 2.64
CA VAL A 78 1.28 12.14 2.20
C VAL A 78 1.39 10.64 2.02
N VAL A 79 1.71 10.19 0.80
CA VAL A 79 2.15 8.82 0.55
C VAL A 79 3.61 8.68 0.99
N GLN A 80 3.84 8.28 2.24
CA GLN A 80 5.16 8.12 2.85
C GLN A 80 5.99 7.03 2.16
N CYS A 81 5.35 5.95 1.76
CA CYS A 81 6.02 4.87 1.06
C CYS A 81 5.06 4.19 0.09
N LEU A 82 5.51 3.98 -1.14
CA LEU A 82 4.89 3.04 -2.05
C LEU A 82 5.85 1.87 -2.23
N CYS A 83 5.41 0.66 -1.89
CA CYS A 83 6.18 -0.56 -2.14
C CYS A 83 5.40 -1.55 -2.99
N MET A 84 6.07 -2.20 -3.95
CA MET A 84 5.41 -3.15 -4.85
C MET A 84 6.31 -4.26 -5.39
N SER A 85 5.71 -5.41 -5.68
CA SER A 85 6.37 -6.53 -6.32
C SER A 85 6.69 -6.18 -7.78
N CYS A 86 7.91 -6.50 -8.21
CA CYS A 86 8.34 -6.33 -9.60
C CYS A 86 7.51 -7.15 -10.61
N ARG A 87 6.79 -8.19 -10.19
CA ARG A 87 5.99 -9.06 -11.07
C ARG A 87 4.79 -8.35 -11.71
N VAL A 88 4.33 -7.27 -11.07
CA VAL A 88 3.14 -6.52 -11.49
C VAL A 88 3.47 -5.08 -11.93
N LEU A 89 4.76 -4.76 -12.03
CA LEU A 89 5.21 -3.45 -12.50
C LEU A 89 4.76 -3.20 -13.94
N HIS A 90 4.39 -1.95 -14.26
CA HIS A 90 3.88 -1.54 -15.57
C HIS A 90 2.60 -2.28 -15.99
N ARG A 91 1.83 -2.82 -15.04
CA ARG A 91 0.51 -3.43 -15.29
C ARG A 91 -0.65 -2.55 -14.82
N GLY A 92 -0.38 -1.28 -14.47
CA GLY A 92 -1.38 -0.33 -13.98
C GLY A 92 -1.75 -0.52 -12.50
N VAL A 93 -0.97 -1.29 -11.75
CA VAL A 93 -1.23 -1.54 -10.32
C VAL A 93 -0.92 -0.29 -9.50
N GLU A 94 0.21 0.35 -9.79
CA GLU A 94 0.64 1.62 -9.21
C GLU A 94 -0.41 2.73 -9.38
N GLU A 95 -0.96 2.88 -10.59
CA GLU A 95 -2.00 3.87 -10.88
C GLU A 95 -3.30 3.53 -10.16
N ALA A 96 -3.70 2.24 -10.13
CA ALA A 96 -4.90 1.82 -9.42
C ALA A 96 -4.79 2.08 -7.91
N THR A 97 -3.64 1.78 -7.30
CA THR A 97 -3.38 2.05 -5.88
C THR A 97 -3.44 3.55 -5.58
N LEU A 98 -2.73 4.38 -6.35
CA LEU A 98 -2.70 5.83 -6.15
C LEU A 98 -4.05 6.49 -6.43
N ARG A 99 -4.83 5.99 -7.39
CA ARG A 99 -6.21 6.45 -7.60
C ARG A 99 -7.07 6.21 -6.35
N HIS A 100 -6.91 5.08 -5.66
CA HIS A 100 -7.65 4.84 -4.41
C HIS A 100 -7.18 5.74 -3.27
N VAL A 101 -5.88 6.06 -3.20
CA VAL A 101 -5.36 7.07 -2.26
C VAL A 101 -6.04 8.42 -2.52
N ALA A 102 -6.07 8.87 -3.77
CA ALA A 102 -6.71 10.13 -4.16
C ALA A 102 -8.21 10.15 -3.85
N VAL A 103 -8.95 9.09 -4.18
CA VAL A 103 -10.38 8.97 -3.86
C VAL A 103 -10.61 9.03 -2.35
N LYS A 104 -9.77 8.37 -1.55
CA LYS A 104 -9.86 8.42 -0.08
C LYS A 104 -9.56 9.82 0.45
N ALA A 105 -8.55 10.50 -0.08
CA ALA A 105 -8.19 11.88 0.29
C ALA A 105 -9.33 12.86 -0.02
N LEU A 106 -9.90 12.81 -1.23
CA LEU A 106 -11.06 13.62 -1.62
C LEU A 106 -12.26 13.36 -0.72
N SER A 107 -12.51 12.10 -0.38
CA SER A 107 -13.61 11.71 0.52
C SER A 107 -13.41 12.21 1.95
N ALA A 108 -12.17 12.48 2.35
CA ALA A 108 -11.81 13.09 3.62
C ALA A 108 -11.79 14.64 3.58
N GLY A 109 -12.03 15.25 2.41
CA GLY A 109 -12.15 16.69 2.23
C GLY A 109 -10.87 17.39 1.74
N TYR A 110 -9.77 16.66 1.52
CA TYR A 110 -8.56 17.21 0.92
C TYR A 110 -8.82 17.68 -0.52
N GLN A 111 -8.14 18.74 -0.94
CA GLN A 111 -8.25 19.33 -2.29
C GLN A 111 -7.02 18.94 -3.14
N GLU A 112 -7.12 19.08 -4.46
CA GLU A 112 -6.01 18.93 -5.42
C GLU A 112 -4.96 20.06 -5.32
#